data_AF-A0A6M4RXI0-F1
#
_entry.id   AF-A0A6M4RXI0-F1
#
_cell.length_a   1.000
_cell.length_b   1.000
_cell.length_c   1.000
_cell.angle_alpha   90.00
_cell.angle_beta   90.00
_cell.angle_gamma   90.00
#
_symmetry.space_group_name_H-M   'P 1'
#
loop_
_entity.id
_entity.type
_entity.pdbx_description
1 polymer ?
#
loop_
_entity_poly.entity_id
_entity_poly.type
_entity_poly.pdbx_seq_one_letter_code
_entity_poly.pdbx_strand_id
1 'polypeptide(L)'
;GMYRCEVMHGIEDSQDVVELVVKGIIFHYRAISSRYTLNFYKAQQACVDNTATIATPEQLQAAYDDGYDQCDAGWMADQTVRYPIHEPREGCYGNLDEYPGVRSYGIRDTNETYDVYCFAEDLQGKVFYITTTERYAFKEAMEACFDKGAQLATTGQLYLAWKGGMDQCNTGWLADGSVRYPISNRRLNCGGNLLGVRTVYRFSNQTGYPDPSDRHDAYCFSGKFGIETFTDTPLVYPATEPEGAFTDEGSAFTIQTIPDKVEVFFTKTTEQREVRGDVFTLSPFTPISLPFAEVTISPAPEEAVTE
;
A
#
# COMPACT_ATOMS: atom_id res chain seq x y z
N GLY A 1 2.09 13.60 -10.53
CA GLY A 1 1.88 14.54 -11.64
C GLY A 1 2.79 15.74 -11.49
N MET A 2 2.93 16.54 -12.54
CA MET A 2 3.71 17.79 -12.47
C MET A 2 2.83 18.89 -11.87
N TYR A 3 3.31 19.54 -10.82
CA TYR A 3 2.66 20.68 -10.17
C TYR A 3 3.47 21.92 -10.46
N ARG A 4 2.80 22.98 -10.92
CA ARG A 4 3.42 24.28 -11.18
C ARG A 4 3.16 25.18 -9.98
N CYS A 5 4.22 25.60 -9.32
CA CYS A 5 4.17 26.62 -8.28
C CYS A 5 4.50 27.96 -8.90
N GLU A 6 3.58 28.92 -8.80
CA GLU A 6 3.78 30.30 -9.25
C GLU A 6 3.87 31.22 -8.03
N VAL A 7 4.91 32.05 -7.98
CA VAL A 7 5.12 33.06 -6.94
C VAL A 7 5.21 34.43 -7.61
N MET A 8 4.28 35.31 -7.25
CA MET A 8 4.25 36.69 -7.71
C MET A 8 4.92 37.58 -6.67
N HIS A 9 5.98 38.30 -7.06
CA HIS A 9 6.59 39.32 -6.21
C HIS A 9 6.59 40.67 -6.96
N GLY A 10 5.58 41.50 -6.68
CA GLY A 10 5.41 42.78 -7.38
C GLY A 10 4.94 42.57 -8.81
N ILE A 11 5.82 42.84 -9.79
CA ILE A 11 5.60 42.63 -11.24
C ILE A 11 6.42 41.47 -11.80
N GLU A 12 7.18 40.78 -10.94
CA GLU A 12 8.00 39.63 -11.31
C GLU A 12 7.26 38.33 -11.00
N ASP A 13 7.22 37.46 -12.01
CA ASP A 13 6.57 36.16 -11.95
C ASP A 13 7.67 35.09 -11.93
N SER A 14 7.79 34.36 -10.82
CA SER A 14 8.66 33.19 -10.72
C SER A 14 7.80 31.93 -10.76
N GLN A 15 8.21 30.97 -11.59
CA GLN A 15 7.54 29.68 -11.68
C GLN A 15 8.54 28.54 -11.50
N ASP A 16 8.10 27.49 -10.83
CA ASP A 16 8.81 26.23 -10.76
C ASP A 16 7.83 25.07 -10.98
N VAL A 17 8.34 23.95 -11.50
CA VAL A 17 7.54 22.76 -11.76
C VAL A 17 8.13 21.59 -10.98
N VAL A 18 7.34 21.06 -10.05
CA VAL A 18 7.71 19.93 -9.19
C VAL A 18 6.97 18.68 -9.63
N GLU A 19 7.68 17.59 -9.85
CA GLU A 19 7.05 16.28 -10.03
C GLU A 19 6.63 15.71 -8.66
N LEU A 20 5.32 15.63 -8.41
CA LEU A 20 4.76 14.99 -7.23
C LEU A 20 4.39 13.54 -7.55
N VAL A 21 5.11 12.58 -6.98
CA VAL A 21 4.79 11.15 -7.07
C VAL A 21 4.13 10.70 -5.78
N VAL A 22 2.82 10.41 -5.81
CA VAL A 22 2.13 9.82 -4.67
C VAL A 22 2.54 8.37 -4.53
N LYS A 23 3.47 8.11 -3.62
CA LYS A 23 3.93 6.76 -3.30
C LYS A 23 2.95 6.03 -2.38
N GLY A 24 3.02 4.70 -2.46
CA GLY A 24 2.34 3.81 -1.53
C GLY A 24 0.84 3.59 -1.74
N ILE A 25 0.30 2.63 -1.01
CA ILE A 25 -1.08 2.16 -1.17
C ILE A 25 -1.60 1.62 0.17
N ILE A 26 -2.87 1.93 0.46
CA ILE A 26 -3.60 1.27 1.54
C ILE A 26 -4.23 -0.02 1.05
N PHE A 27 -4.19 -1.03 1.90
CA PHE A 27 -4.99 -2.22 1.77
C PHE A 27 -5.57 -2.67 3.11
N HIS A 28 -6.76 -3.26 3.05
CA HIS A 28 -7.35 -4.01 4.14
C HIS A 28 -6.67 -5.38 4.28
N TYR A 29 -6.40 -5.79 5.51
CA TYR A 29 -5.85 -7.08 5.86
C TYR A 29 -6.68 -7.78 6.94
N ARG A 30 -7.09 -9.02 6.64
CA ARG A 30 -7.78 -9.95 7.54
C ARG A 30 -6.95 -11.21 7.70
N ALA A 31 -6.77 -11.66 8.93
CA ALA A 31 -6.03 -12.87 9.25
C ALA A 31 -6.75 -14.17 8.80
N ILE A 32 -5.98 -15.25 8.73
CA ILE A 32 -6.37 -16.57 8.19
C ILE A 32 -7.60 -17.17 8.88
N SER A 33 -7.68 -17.05 10.21
CA SER A 33 -8.56 -17.88 11.04
C SER A 33 -10.04 -17.49 10.98
N SER A 34 -10.35 -16.20 11.11
CA SER A 34 -11.72 -15.66 11.10
C SER A 34 -11.71 -14.14 10.98
N ARG A 35 -12.91 -13.55 10.86
CA ARG A 35 -13.14 -12.10 10.86
C ARG A 35 -12.85 -11.51 12.24
N TYR A 36 -12.20 -10.34 12.28
CA TYR A 36 -11.96 -9.56 13.49
C TYR A 36 -11.22 -10.33 14.59
N THR A 37 -10.01 -10.80 14.25
CA THR A 37 -9.17 -11.65 15.12
C THR A 37 -7.88 -10.98 15.57
N LEU A 38 -7.59 -9.76 15.09
CA LEU A 38 -6.36 -9.04 15.41
C LEU A 38 -6.64 -8.01 16.51
N ASN A 39 -5.93 -8.15 17.63
CA ASN A 39 -5.81 -7.06 18.60
C ASN A 39 -4.83 -5.98 18.07
N PHE A 40 -4.74 -4.82 18.74
CA PHE A 40 -3.98 -3.69 18.19
C PHE A 40 -2.51 -4.03 17.87
N TYR A 41 -1.82 -4.75 18.77
CA TYR A 41 -0.43 -5.14 18.59
C TYR A 41 -0.25 -6.19 17.48
N LYS A 42 -1.14 -7.19 17.42
CA LYS A 42 -1.14 -8.19 16.32
C LYS A 42 -1.47 -7.55 14.99
N ALA A 43 -2.32 -6.54 14.96
CA ALA A 43 -2.66 -5.77 13.75
C ALA A 43 -1.44 -5.01 13.22
N GLN A 44 -0.70 -4.33 14.10
CA GLN A 44 0.55 -3.67 13.72
C GLN A 44 1.57 -4.67 13.16
N GLN A 45 1.77 -5.80 13.85
CA GLN A 45 2.69 -6.85 13.39
C GLN A 45 2.26 -7.45 12.04
N ALA A 46 0.96 -7.69 11.85
CA ALA A 46 0.43 -8.23 10.60
C ALA A 46 0.72 -7.33 9.38
N CYS A 47 0.73 -6.01 9.57
CA CYS A 47 1.17 -5.10 8.50
C CYS A 47 2.66 -5.24 8.20
N VAL A 48 3.51 -5.32 9.25
CA VAL A 48 4.96 -5.50 9.10
C VAL A 48 5.29 -6.81 8.37
N ASP A 49 4.66 -7.92 8.77
CA ASP A 49 4.80 -9.23 8.15
C ASP A 49 4.40 -9.21 6.67
N ASN A 50 3.54 -8.27 6.29
CA ASN A 50 3.08 -8.06 4.91
C ASN A 50 3.77 -6.89 4.19
N THR A 51 4.98 -6.51 4.63
CA THR A 51 5.80 -5.44 4.01
C THR A 51 5.05 -4.09 3.96
N ALA A 52 4.42 -3.74 5.07
CA ALA A 52 3.66 -2.52 5.24
C ALA A 52 3.77 -2.00 6.68
N THR A 53 3.24 -0.81 6.92
CA THR A 53 3.03 -0.25 8.26
C THR A 53 1.54 -0.10 8.52
N ILE A 54 1.11 -0.01 9.78
CA ILE A 54 -0.31 0.28 10.06
C ILE A 54 -0.65 1.67 9.52
N ALA A 55 -1.76 1.77 8.78
CA ALA A 55 -2.13 2.99 8.10
C ALA A 55 -2.54 4.09 9.09
N THR A 56 -2.21 5.33 8.75
CA THR A 56 -2.72 6.52 9.44
C THR A 56 -4.14 6.86 9.00
N PRO A 57 -4.93 7.53 9.84
CA PRO A 57 -6.24 8.05 9.46
C PRO A 57 -6.23 8.88 8.17
N GLU A 58 -5.21 9.72 8.00
CA GLU A 58 -5.07 10.63 6.86
C GLU A 58 -4.83 9.85 5.56
N GLN A 59 -4.01 8.80 5.62
CA GLN A 59 -3.83 7.90 4.47
C GLN A 59 -5.14 7.19 4.09
N LEU A 60 -5.95 6.76 5.08
CA LEU A 60 -7.26 6.13 4.80
C LEU A 60 -8.25 7.13 4.21
N GLN A 61 -8.24 8.37 4.69
CA GLN A 61 -9.03 9.44 4.10
C GLN A 61 -8.63 9.70 2.64
N ALA A 62 -7.35 9.80 2.34
CA ALA A 62 -6.88 9.95 0.96
C ALA A 62 -7.29 8.76 0.07
N ALA A 63 -7.18 7.54 0.57
CA ALA A 63 -7.62 6.35 -0.16
C ALA A 63 -9.14 6.36 -0.44
N TYR A 64 -9.94 6.79 0.53
CA TYR A 64 -11.37 7.01 0.34
C TYR A 64 -11.63 8.08 -0.72
N ASP A 65 -10.95 9.23 -0.67
CA ASP A 65 -11.13 10.28 -1.68
C ASP A 65 -10.78 9.79 -3.11
N ASP A 66 -9.87 8.81 -3.22
CA ASP A 66 -9.51 8.10 -4.45
C ASP A 66 -10.49 6.95 -4.86
N GLY A 67 -11.55 6.71 -4.09
CA GLY A 67 -12.60 5.74 -4.41
C GLY A 67 -12.56 4.42 -3.63
N TYR A 68 -11.75 4.32 -2.58
CA TYR A 68 -11.63 3.09 -1.78
C TYR A 68 -12.87 2.86 -0.89
N ASP A 69 -13.57 1.75 -1.12
CA ASP A 69 -14.81 1.37 -0.44
C ASP A 69 -14.65 -0.01 0.23
N GLN A 70 -14.75 -0.08 1.56
CA GLN A 70 -14.65 -1.31 2.33
C GLN A 70 -15.53 -1.25 3.59
N CYS A 71 -16.49 -2.16 3.71
CA CYS A 71 -17.32 -2.30 4.91
C CYS A 71 -16.74 -3.32 5.90
N ASP A 72 -15.50 -3.09 6.33
CA ASP A 72 -14.85 -3.90 7.35
C ASP A 72 -14.04 -3.00 8.29
N ALA A 73 -14.38 -3.05 9.57
CA ALA A 73 -13.72 -2.26 10.60
C ALA A 73 -12.29 -2.76 10.82
N GLY A 74 -11.32 -1.85 10.77
CA GLY A 74 -9.91 -2.16 10.96
C GLY A 74 -9.19 -1.15 11.84
N TRP A 75 -8.15 -1.63 12.52
CA TRP A 75 -7.24 -0.81 13.30
C TRP A 75 -6.48 0.21 12.45
N MET A 76 -6.26 1.38 13.03
CA MET A 76 -5.47 2.50 12.49
C MET A 76 -4.32 2.84 13.44
N ALA A 77 -3.30 3.55 12.95
CA ALA A 77 -2.08 3.89 13.71
C ALA A 77 -2.34 4.71 15.00
N ASP A 78 -3.43 5.47 15.05
CA ASP A 78 -3.86 6.28 16.19
C ASP A 78 -4.71 5.50 17.22
N GLN A 79 -4.70 4.16 17.16
CA GLN A 79 -5.52 3.26 17.98
C GLN A 79 -7.04 3.42 17.76
N THR A 80 -7.45 4.15 16.73
CA THR A 80 -8.86 4.16 16.34
C THR A 80 -9.19 2.97 15.46
N VAL A 81 -10.48 2.63 15.41
CA VAL A 81 -11.01 1.65 14.46
C VAL A 81 -11.87 2.37 13.44
N ARG A 82 -11.56 2.18 12.15
CA ARG A 82 -12.21 2.91 11.06
C ARG A 82 -12.54 2.00 9.88
N TYR A 83 -13.39 2.49 8.97
CA TYR A 83 -13.62 1.88 7.66
C TYR A 83 -14.27 2.88 6.68
N PRO A 84 -13.82 2.94 5.41
CA PRO A 84 -14.34 3.89 4.41
C PRO A 84 -15.48 3.29 3.58
N ILE A 85 -16.55 4.03 3.34
CA ILE A 85 -17.56 3.65 2.34
C ILE A 85 -18.14 4.86 1.59
N HIS A 86 -18.38 4.70 0.29
CA HIS A 86 -18.97 5.72 -0.57
C HIS A 86 -20.49 5.59 -0.66
N GLU A 87 -21.01 4.37 -0.52
CA GLU A 87 -22.45 4.09 -0.63
C GLU A 87 -22.96 3.52 0.69
N PRO A 88 -23.76 4.29 1.47
CA PRO A 88 -24.41 3.82 2.68
C PRO A 88 -25.24 2.56 2.41
N ARG A 89 -25.06 1.52 3.23
CA ARG A 89 -25.71 0.20 3.05
C ARG A 89 -25.86 -0.55 4.36
N GLU A 90 -26.82 -1.46 4.41
CA GLU A 90 -27.17 -2.24 5.61
C GLU A 90 -25.95 -3.00 6.17
N GLY A 91 -25.80 -2.99 7.50
CA GLY A 91 -24.66 -3.60 8.20
C GLY A 91 -23.40 -2.74 8.22
N CYS A 92 -23.42 -1.59 7.55
CA CYS A 92 -22.34 -0.61 7.47
C CYS A 92 -22.90 0.73 7.95
N TYR A 93 -22.94 0.98 9.26
CA TYR A 93 -23.51 2.22 9.82
C TYR A 93 -22.44 3.13 10.44
N GLY A 94 -21.69 2.62 11.42
CA GLY A 94 -20.63 3.41 12.05
C GLY A 94 -21.17 4.67 12.74
N ASN A 95 -20.37 5.73 12.80
CA ASN A 95 -20.78 7.03 13.32
C ASN A 95 -21.49 7.93 12.30
N LEU A 96 -21.55 7.53 11.02
CA LEU A 96 -22.12 8.35 9.93
C LEU A 96 -23.47 7.81 9.43
N ASP A 97 -23.91 6.65 9.91
CA ASP A 97 -25.22 6.04 9.61
C ASP A 97 -25.57 6.08 8.10
N GLU A 98 -26.48 6.97 7.68
CA GLU A 98 -26.92 7.13 6.28
C GLU A 98 -25.99 8.00 5.41
N TYR A 99 -24.86 8.48 5.92
CA TYR A 99 -23.94 9.35 5.19
C TYR A 99 -22.65 8.61 4.76
N PRO A 100 -22.11 8.95 3.56
CA PRO A 100 -20.84 8.43 3.09
C PRO A 100 -19.66 9.02 3.86
N GLY A 101 -18.54 8.31 3.89
CA GLY A 101 -17.30 8.80 4.48
C GLY A 101 -16.46 7.72 5.15
N VAL A 102 -15.34 8.14 5.75
CA VAL A 102 -14.54 7.31 6.65
C VAL A 102 -15.20 7.26 8.01
N ARG A 103 -15.80 6.12 8.33
CA ARG A 103 -16.48 5.90 9.61
C ARG A 103 -15.49 5.48 10.68
N SER A 104 -15.81 5.79 11.93
CA SER A 104 -14.97 5.53 13.08
C SER A 104 -15.79 5.04 14.28
N TYR A 105 -15.21 4.10 15.03
CA TYR A 105 -15.65 3.72 16.38
C TYR A 105 -14.86 4.44 17.48
N GLY A 106 -14.05 5.45 17.11
CA GLY A 106 -13.15 6.15 18.02
C GLY A 106 -11.99 5.27 18.47
N ILE A 107 -11.31 5.71 19.54
CA ILE A 107 -10.25 4.96 20.22
C ILE A 107 -10.90 3.75 20.92
N ARG A 108 -10.32 2.56 20.72
CA ARG A 108 -10.80 1.30 21.30
C ARG A 108 -9.78 0.69 22.26
N ASP A 109 -10.23 -0.22 23.13
CA ASP A 109 -9.31 -0.96 24.00
C ASP A 109 -8.40 -1.84 23.13
N THR A 110 -7.09 -1.80 23.37
CA THR A 110 -6.09 -2.54 22.57
C THR A 110 -6.30 -4.06 22.54
N ASN A 111 -7.07 -4.62 23.49
CA ASN A 111 -7.40 -6.05 23.57
C ASN A 111 -8.63 -6.43 22.74
N GLU A 112 -9.45 -5.46 22.31
CA GLU A 112 -10.51 -5.74 21.34
C GLU A 112 -9.93 -6.26 20.03
N THR A 113 -10.74 -6.94 19.23
CA THR A 113 -10.27 -7.55 17.98
C THR A 113 -11.02 -7.01 16.78
N TYR A 114 -10.25 -6.67 15.74
CA TYR A 114 -10.72 -6.14 14.47
C TYR A 114 -9.82 -6.67 13.34
N ASP A 115 -10.04 -6.19 12.12
CA ASP A 115 -9.08 -6.35 11.03
C ASP A 115 -8.07 -5.18 11.10
N VAL A 116 -7.29 -4.93 10.06
CA VAL A 116 -6.34 -3.79 10.03
C VAL A 116 -6.24 -3.19 8.63
N TYR A 117 -6.02 -1.87 8.56
CA TYR A 117 -5.59 -1.21 7.34
C TYR A 117 -4.08 -1.01 7.37
N CYS A 118 -3.41 -1.47 6.32
CA CYS A 118 -1.96 -1.37 6.18
C CYS A 118 -1.61 -0.43 5.03
N PHE A 119 -0.52 0.33 5.17
CA PHE A 119 0.06 1.18 4.15
C PHE A 119 1.42 0.61 3.71
N ALA A 120 1.51 0.19 2.45
CA ALA A 120 2.77 -0.18 1.83
C ALA A 120 3.32 1.00 1.04
N GLU A 121 4.54 1.44 1.29
CA GLU A 121 5.08 2.70 0.77
C GLU A 121 5.74 2.55 -0.62
N ASP A 122 6.69 1.62 -0.77
CA ASP A 122 7.45 1.45 -2.00
C ASP A 122 7.86 -0.01 -2.22
N LEU A 123 8.01 -0.40 -3.48
CA LEU A 123 8.37 -1.77 -3.87
C LEU A 123 9.87 -1.84 -4.22
N GLN A 124 10.68 -2.31 -3.27
CA GLN A 124 12.12 -2.48 -3.48
C GLN A 124 12.48 -3.79 -4.19
N GLY A 125 11.90 -4.01 -5.37
CA GLY A 125 12.09 -5.22 -6.15
C GLY A 125 11.02 -5.41 -7.21
N LYS A 126 10.76 -6.66 -7.57
CA LYS A 126 9.79 -7.03 -8.59
C LYS A 126 8.97 -8.22 -8.14
N VAL A 127 7.65 -8.06 -8.18
CA VAL A 127 6.73 -9.20 -8.15
C VAL A 127 6.59 -9.76 -9.56
N PHE A 128 6.59 -11.09 -9.69
CA PHE A 128 6.34 -11.79 -10.94
C PHE A 128 5.48 -13.03 -10.70
N TYR A 129 4.71 -13.41 -11.71
CA TYR A 129 3.78 -14.53 -11.66
C TYR A 129 4.40 -15.80 -12.26
N ILE A 130 4.14 -16.95 -11.64
CA ILE A 130 4.57 -18.27 -12.13
C ILE A 130 3.41 -19.27 -12.11
N THR A 131 3.43 -20.23 -13.02
CA THR A 131 2.35 -21.22 -13.21
C THR A 131 2.88 -22.51 -13.83
N THR A 132 2.14 -23.61 -13.63
CA THR A 132 2.35 -24.94 -14.21
C THR A 132 1.00 -25.54 -14.61
N THR A 133 1.00 -26.68 -15.32
CA THR A 133 -0.24 -27.36 -15.73
C THR A 133 -1.08 -27.82 -14.54
N GLU A 134 -0.43 -28.39 -13.52
CA GLU A 134 -1.09 -28.87 -12.28
C GLU A 134 -1.26 -27.79 -11.22
N ARG A 135 -0.68 -26.60 -11.45
CA ARG A 135 -0.49 -25.55 -10.45
C ARG A 135 0.26 -26.07 -9.22
N TYR A 136 0.27 -25.29 -8.14
CA TYR A 136 1.05 -25.58 -6.94
C TYR A 136 0.16 -25.70 -5.70
N ALA A 137 0.46 -26.67 -4.85
CA ALA A 137 0.08 -26.59 -3.44
C ALA A 137 0.91 -25.49 -2.74
N PHE A 138 0.48 -25.01 -1.57
CA PHE A 138 1.13 -23.86 -0.91
C PHE A 138 2.65 -24.05 -0.72
N LYS A 139 3.06 -25.23 -0.23
CA LYS A 139 4.48 -25.56 -0.02
C LYS A 139 5.27 -25.64 -1.34
N GLU A 140 4.67 -26.23 -2.36
CA GLU A 140 5.30 -26.32 -3.69
C GLU A 140 5.45 -24.94 -4.33
N ALA A 141 4.50 -24.02 -4.11
CA ALA A 141 4.58 -22.65 -4.60
C ALA A 141 5.76 -21.91 -3.96
N MET A 142 5.99 -22.14 -2.67
CA MET A 142 7.13 -21.61 -1.95
C MET A 142 8.46 -22.13 -2.52
N GLU A 143 8.57 -23.45 -2.73
CA GLU A 143 9.74 -24.08 -3.36
C GLU A 143 9.95 -23.58 -4.80
N ALA A 144 8.89 -23.44 -5.59
CA ALA A 144 8.97 -22.97 -6.97
C ALA A 144 9.42 -21.49 -7.09
N CYS A 145 9.06 -20.63 -6.13
CA CYS A 145 9.62 -19.28 -6.05
C CYS A 145 11.11 -19.33 -5.64
N PHE A 146 11.44 -20.18 -4.66
CA PHE A 146 12.81 -20.35 -4.18
C PHE A 146 13.77 -20.81 -5.28
N ASP A 147 13.36 -21.79 -6.09
CA ASP A 147 14.12 -22.29 -7.25
C ASP A 147 14.41 -21.20 -8.31
N LYS A 148 13.65 -20.10 -8.29
CA LYS A 148 13.84 -18.94 -9.16
C LYS A 148 14.65 -17.81 -8.50
N GLY A 149 15.24 -18.05 -7.33
CA GLY A 149 15.96 -17.05 -6.54
C GLY A 149 15.02 -15.96 -5.99
N ALA A 150 13.81 -16.34 -5.65
CA ALA A 150 12.76 -15.47 -5.13
C ALA A 150 12.07 -16.11 -3.92
N GLN A 151 11.17 -15.38 -3.29
CA GLN A 151 10.26 -15.92 -2.27
C GLN A 151 8.82 -15.65 -2.69
N LEU A 152 7.84 -16.26 -2.02
CA LEU A 152 6.45 -15.85 -2.21
C LEU A 152 6.33 -14.35 -1.87
N ALA A 153 5.61 -13.62 -2.72
CA ALA A 153 5.35 -12.21 -2.49
C ALA A 153 4.46 -12.04 -1.24
N THR A 154 4.70 -10.98 -0.48
CA THR A 154 3.80 -10.58 0.59
C THR A 154 2.57 -9.87 0.03
N THR A 155 1.53 -9.71 0.86
CA THR A 155 0.34 -8.97 0.45
C THR A 155 0.67 -7.53 0.03
N GLY A 156 1.46 -6.81 0.83
CA GLY A 156 1.83 -5.42 0.50
C GLY A 156 2.63 -5.33 -0.80
N GLN A 157 3.53 -6.27 -1.05
CA GLN A 157 4.28 -6.34 -2.32
C GLN A 157 3.35 -6.53 -3.53
N LEU A 158 2.34 -7.40 -3.42
CA LEU A 158 1.36 -7.60 -4.48
C LEU A 158 0.52 -6.34 -4.72
N TYR A 159 0.08 -5.64 -3.67
CA TYR A 159 -0.66 -4.37 -3.80
C TYR A 159 0.17 -3.28 -4.47
N LEU A 160 1.46 -3.17 -4.13
CA LEU A 160 2.36 -2.25 -4.79
C LEU A 160 2.60 -2.62 -6.26
N ALA A 161 2.78 -3.90 -6.57
CA ALA A 161 2.89 -4.36 -7.95
C ALA A 161 1.63 -4.07 -8.77
N TRP A 162 0.45 -4.26 -8.17
CA TRP A 162 -0.85 -3.90 -8.77
C TRP A 162 -0.97 -2.39 -9.02
N LYS A 163 -0.58 -1.55 -8.03
CA LYS A 163 -0.52 -0.10 -8.21
C LYS A 163 0.45 0.29 -9.34
N GLY A 164 1.52 -0.47 -9.52
CA GLY A 164 2.46 -0.35 -10.65
C GLY A 164 1.95 -0.93 -11.97
N GLY A 165 0.72 -1.42 -12.04
CA GLY A 165 0.08 -1.93 -13.27
C GLY A 165 0.13 -3.44 -13.48
N MET A 166 0.52 -4.24 -12.47
CA MET A 166 0.43 -5.69 -12.55
C MET A 166 -1.03 -6.14 -12.62
N ASP A 167 -1.34 -6.92 -13.65
CA ASP A 167 -2.70 -7.34 -13.99
C ASP A 167 -2.71 -8.81 -14.39
N GLN A 168 -3.24 -9.67 -13.51
CA GLN A 168 -3.22 -11.12 -13.66
C GLN A 168 -4.52 -11.73 -13.12
N CYS A 169 -5.33 -12.31 -14.01
CA CYS A 169 -6.60 -12.94 -13.65
C CYS A 169 -6.46 -14.40 -13.18
N ASN A 170 -5.36 -14.73 -12.52
CA ASN A 170 -5.08 -16.07 -12.03
C ASN A 170 -4.81 -16.03 -10.53
N THR A 171 -5.47 -16.92 -9.81
CA THR A 171 -5.31 -17.05 -8.36
C THR A 171 -3.93 -17.60 -8.05
N GLY A 172 -3.20 -16.95 -7.14
CA GLY A 172 -1.88 -17.40 -6.75
C GLY A 172 -1.61 -17.23 -5.27
N TRP A 173 -0.77 -18.14 -4.75
CA TRP A 173 -0.31 -18.14 -3.37
C TRP A 173 0.56 -16.91 -3.06
N LEU A 174 0.42 -16.40 -1.84
CA LEU A 174 1.26 -15.37 -1.21
C LEU A 174 1.88 -15.89 0.09
N ALA A 175 2.88 -15.18 0.62
CA ALA A 175 3.67 -15.61 1.77
C ALA A 175 2.84 -15.81 3.06
N ASP A 176 1.72 -15.11 3.21
CA ASP A 176 0.79 -15.24 4.35
C ASP A 176 -0.15 -16.45 4.24
N GLY A 177 0.00 -17.28 3.20
CA GLY A 177 -0.90 -18.39 2.90
C GLY A 177 -2.24 -17.96 2.31
N SER A 178 -2.43 -16.68 2.01
CA SER A 178 -3.59 -16.23 1.26
C SER A 178 -3.42 -16.54 -0.23
N VAL A 179 -4.54 -16.61 -0.93
CA VAL A 179 -4.58 -16.72 -2.38
C VAL A 179 -5.23 -15.47 -2.93
N ARG A 180 -4.52 -14.75 -3.80
CA ARG A 180 -4.98 -13.47 -4.35
C ARG A 180 -4.72 -13.37 -5.84
N TYR A 181 -5.29 -12.36 -6.48
CA TYR A 181 -5.05 -12.02 -7.87
C TYR A 181 -5.30 -10.53 -8.15
N PRO A 182 -4.36 -9.81 -8.79
CA PRO A 182 -4.47 -8.38 -9.05
C PRO A 182 -5.18 -8.09 -10.39
N ILE A 183 -6.10 -7.11 -10.40
CA ILE A 183 -6.85 -6.70 -11.60
C ILE A 183 -6.67 -5.20 -11.81
N SER A 184 -5.86 -4.81 -12.80
CA SER A 184 -5.72 -3.42 -13.24
C SER A 184 -6.58 -3.12 -14.47
N ASN A 185 -6.99 -4.14 -15.23
CA ASN A 185 -7.89 -4.01 -16.38
C ASN A 185 -9.24 -4.68 -16.12
N ARG A 186 -10.33 -3.92 -16.25
CA ARG A 186 -11.71 -4.40 -16.04
C ARG A 186 -12.09 -5.49 -17.04
N ARG A 187 -12.64 -6.61 -16.53
CA ARG A 187 -13.08 -7.75 -17.34
C ARG A 187 -14.35 -8.38 -16.74
N LEU A 188 -15.27 -8.82 -17.60
CA LEU A 188 -16.50 -9.50 -17.16
C LEU A 188 -16.22 -10.88 -16.53
N ASN A 189 -15.22 -11.61 -17.04
CA ASN A 189 -14.85 -12.95 -16.57
C ASN A 189 -13.79 -12.94 -15.46
N CYS A 190 -13.43 -11.76 -14.92
CA CYS A 190 -12.43 -11.63 -13.87
C CYS A 190 -12.90 -10.69 -12.76
N GLY A 191 -12.95 -11.17 -11.52
CA GLY A 191 -13.23 -10.32 -10.35
C GLY A 191 -14.53 -9.53 -10.41
N GLY A 192 -15.52 -9.98 -11.20
CA GLY A 192 -16.82 -9.31 -11.31
C GLY A 192 -16.74 -7.89 -11.89
N ASN A 193 -15.81 -7.63 -12.82
CA ASN A 193 -15.59 -6.31 -13.44
C ASN A 193 -15.08 -5.21 -12.48
N LEU A 194 -14.55 -5.61 -11.32
CA LEU A 194 -13.96 -4.72 -10.32
C LEU A 194 -12.43 -4.72 -10.41
N LEU A 195 -11.83 -3.57 -10.17
CA LEU A 195 -10.38 -3.41 -10.05
C LEU A 195 -9.91 -3.76 -8.63
N GLY A 196 -8.61 -3.98 -8.48
CA GLY A 196 -7.98 -4.22 -7.17
C GLY A 196 -7.38 -5.61 -7.04
N VAL A 197 -6.76 -5.85 -5.89
CA VAL A 197 -6.28 -7.18 -5.49
C VAL A 197 -7.43 -7.93 -4.85
N ARG A 198 -7.84 -9.05 -5.46
CA ARG A 198 -8.96 -9.87 -4.99
C ARG A 198 -8.43 -11.04 -4.17
N THR A 199 -9.01 -11.28 -3.01
CA THR A 199 -8.70 -12.43 -2.15
C THR A 199 -9.70 -13.56 -2.37
N VAL A 200 -9.21 -14.79 -2.45
CA VAL A 200 -10.02 -16.01 -2.44
C VAL A 200 -10.21 -16.46 -0.99
N TYR A 201 -11.46 -16.56 -0.57
CA TYR A 201 -11.83 -17.08 0.74
C TYR A 201 -12.44 -18.46 0.61
N ARG A 202 -12.25 -19.28 1.65
CA ARG A 202 -12.86 -20.61 1.76
C ARG A 202 -14.37 -20.52 1.96
N PHE A 203 -14.82 -19.54 2.73
CA PHE A 203 -16.23 -19.36 3.08
C PHE A 203 -16.81 -18.09 2.45
N SER A 204 -18.12 -18.12 2.14
CA SER A 204 -18.84 -17.02 1.48
C SER A 204 -18.92 -15.73 2.31
N ASN A 205 -18.75 -15.82 3.62
CA ASN A 205 -18.66 -14.70 4.55
C ASN A 205 -17.26 -14.06 4.61
N GLN A 206 -16.39 -14.35 3.63
CA GLN A 206 -15.04 -13.80 3.52
C GLN A 206 -14.14 -14.16 4.71
N THR A 207 -14.24 -15.41 5.19
CA THR A 207 -13.36 -15.97 6.23
C THR A 207 -12.68 -17.24 5.75
N GLY A 208 -11.53 -17.55 6.37
CA GLY A 208 -10.72 -18.72 6.03
C GLY A 208 -9.95 -18.54 4.72
N TYR A 209 -8.64 -18.76 4.76
CA TYR A 209 -7.88 -18.94 3.52
C TYR A 209 -8.13 -20.34 2.93
N PRO A 210 -7.82 -20.55 1.64
CA PRO A 210 -7.87 -21.87 1.01
C PRO A 210 -7.02 -22.91 1.76
N ASP A 211 -7.34 -24.19 1.59
CA ASP A 211 -6.56 -25.25 2.20
C ASP A 211 -5.15 -25.28 1.60
N PRO A 212 -4.07 -25.46 2.37
CA PRO A 212 -2.71 -25.52 1.82
C PRO A 212 -2.49 -26.60 0.75
N SER A 213 -3.38 -27.59 0.66
CA SER A 213 -3.40 -28.62 -0.38
C SER A 213 -4.14 -28.21 -1.67
N ASP A 214 -4.89 -27.10 -1.65
CA ASP A 214 -5.54 -26.55 -2.84
C ASP A 214 -4.50 -26.12 -3.90
N ARG A 215 -4.90 -26.17 -5.18
CA ARG A 215 -3.98 -25.97 -6.30
C ARG A 215 -4.17 -24.57 -6.92
N HIS A 216 -3.19 -23.70 -6.71
CA HIS A 216 -3.15 -22.34 -7.24
C HIS A 216 -1.80 -22.01 -7.86
N ASP A 217 -1.75 -20.95 -8.68
CA ASP A 217 -0.51 -20.44 -9.23
C ASP A 217 0.32 -19.75 -8.11
N ALA A 218 1.37 -19.00 -8.43
CA ALA A 218 2.14 -18.29 -7.39
C ALA A 218 2.61 -16.91 -7.84
N TYR A 219 2.61 -15.96 -6.90
CA TYR A 219 3.27 -14.67 -7.07
C TYR A 219 4.56 -14.69 -6.27
N CYS A 220 5.69 -14.54 -6.96
CA CYS A 220 7.00 -14.50 -6.36
C CYS A 220 7.53 -13.06 -6.33
N PHE A 221 8.36 -12.75 -5.34
CA PHE A 221 9.05 -11.48 -5.21
C PHE A 221 10.56 -11.70 -5.23
N SER A 222 11.25 -10.96 -6.12
CA SER A 222 12.70 -10.86 -6.13
C SER A 222 13.08 -9.40 -5.94
N GLY A 223 13.84 -9.11 -4.89
CA GLY A 223 14.23 -7.75 -4.53
C GLY A 223 15.48 -7.77 -3.67
N LYS A 224 16.12 -6.60 -3.56
CA LYS A 224 17.20 -6.43 -2.60
C LYS A 224 16.54 -6.29 -1.24
N PHE A 225 16.50 -7.38 -0.48
CA PHE A 225 16.40 -7.22 0.97
C PHE A 225 17.56 -6.31 1.36
N GLY A 226 17.26 -5.23 2.11
CA GLY A 226 18.28 -4.44 2.78
C GLY A 226 19.01 -5.31 3.79
N ILE A 227 19.84 -6.23 3.29
CA ILE A 227 20.80 -6.99 4.04
C ILE A 227 22.04 -6.12 4.01
N GLU A 228 22.17 -5.26 5.02
CA GLU A 228 23.47 -5.25 5.67
C GLU A 228 23.69 -6.67 6.16
N THR A 229 24.74 -7.29 5.62
CA THR A 229 25.10 -8.69 5.81
C THR A 229 25.19 -9.05 7.28
N PHE A 230 24.12 -9.58 7.86
CA PHE A 230 24.22 -10.44 9.04
C PHE A 230 24.51 -11.85 8.53
N THR A 231 25.77 -12.24 8.70
CA THR A 231 26.28 -13.57 8.44
C THR A 231 25.48 -14.61 9.22
N ASP A 232 24.92 -15.55 8.46
CA ASP A 232 24.71 -16.98 8.77
C ASP A 232 24.35 -17.31 10.23
N THR A 233 23.05 -17.32 10.52
CA THR A 233 22.49 -18.13 11.61
C THR A 233 21.16 -18.74 11.15
N PRO A 234 20.97 -20.08 11.21
CA PRO A 234 19.75 -20.69 10.70
C PRO A 234 18.57 -20.32 11.59
N LEU A 235 17.49 -19.80 10.98
CA LEU A 235 16.21 -19.62 11.64
C LEU A 235 15.60 -21.00 11.95
N VAL A 236 15.83 -21.49 13.16
CA VAL A 236 15.11 -22.63 13.72
C VAL A 236 13.76 -22.11 14.21
N TYR A 237 12.67 -22.52 13.54
CA TYR A 237 11.31 -22.30 14.03
C TYR A 237 11.07 -23.16 15.28
N PRO A 238 10.74 -22.59 16.46
CA PRO A 238 10.30 -23.40 17.59
C PRO A 238 8.84 -23.83 17.35
N ALA A 239 8.62 -25.13 17.30
CA ALA A 239 7.31 -25.74 17.37
C ALA A 239 6.65 -25.41 18.73
N THR A 240 5.40 -24.94 18.67
CA THR A 240 4.47 -24.87 19.80
C THR A 240 4.17 -26.26 20.37
N GLU A 241 4.15 -26.39 21.71
CA GLU A 241 3.25 -27.21 22.54
C GLU A 241 3.44 -26.86 24.06
N PRO A 242 2.49 -27.16 24.96
CA PRO A 242 2.02 -26.20 25.97
C PRO A 242 2.26 -26.54 27.47
N GLU A 243 1.95 -25.54 28.32
CA GLU A 243 1.61 -25.51 29.77
C GLU A 243 2.60 -25.96 30.86
N GLY A 244 2.69 -25.14 31.92
CA GLY A 244 3.21 -25.56 33.23
C GLY A 244 3.76 -24.41 34.09
N ALA A 245 2.92 -23.88 35.00
CA ALA A 245 3.30 -22.92 36.02
C ALA A 245 4.31 -23.50 37.04
N PHE A 246 5.30 -22.71 37.48
CA PHE A 246 5.80 -22.74 38.86
C PHE A 246 6.53 -21.44 39.21
N THR A 247 6.26 -20.97 40.43
CA THR A 247 6.72 -19.78 41.14
C THR A 247 8.19 -19.88 41.58
N ASP A 248 8.92 -18.76 41.65
CA ASP A 248 9.38 -18.11 42.90
C ASP A 248 10.51 -17.08 42.64
N GLU A 249 10.60 -16.12 43.53
CA GLU A 249 11.33 -14.85 43.48
C GLU A 249 12.87 -14.97 43.52
N GLY A 250 13.56 -13.97 42.96
CA GLY A 250 14.90 -13.61 43.46
C GLY A 250 15.93 -13.08 42.44
N SER A 251 16.05 -11.75 42.40
CA SER A 251 17.29 -10.98 42.16
C SER A 251 17.87 -10.82 40.73
N ALA A 252 17.47 -9.68 40.14
CA ALA A 252 18.32 -8.57 39.66
C ALA A 252 19.53 -8.84 38.73
N PHE A 253 19.38 -8.40 37.47
CA PHE A 253 20.41 -7.58 36.81
C PHE A 253 19.77 -6.66 35.74
N THR A 254 19.73 -5.36 36.03
CA THR A 254 19.24 -4.31 35.14
C THR A 254 20.41 -3.79 34.28
N ILE A 255 20.31 -3.91 32.96
CA ILE A 255 21.12 -3.09 32.03
C ILE A 255 20.19 -2.03 31.45
N GLN A 256 20.22 -0.84 32.07
CA GLN A 256 19.65 0.37 31.49
C GLN A 256 20.65 0.91 30.46
N THR A 257 20.28 0.92 29.19
CA THR A 257 20.96 1.71 28.16
C THR A 257 20.23 3.04 28.06
N ILE A 258 20.89 4.10 28.51
CA ILE A 258 20.48 5.50 28.37
C ILE A 258 20.87 5.93 26.94
N PRO A 259 19.93 6.31 26.05
CA PRO A 259 20.30 7.14 24.92
C PRO A 259 20.44 8.58 25.39
N ASP A 260 21.67 9.10 25.33
CA ASP A 260 21.93 10.53 25.45
C ASP A 260 21.15 11.28 24.37
N LYS A 261 20.23 12.13 24.84
CA LYS A 261 19.84 13.42 24.28
C LYS A 261 19.79 13.54 22.74
N VAL A 262 18.55 13.45 22.27
CA VAL A 262 17.95 14.10 21.09
C VAL A 262 18.73 15.30 20.53
N GLU A 263 19.18 15.20 19.28
CA GLU A 263 19.46 16.36 18.43
C GLU A 263 18.30 16.61 17.47
N VAL A 264 17.39 17.49 17.90
CA VAL A 264 16.36 18.09 17.03
C VAL A 264 17.05 19.13 16.15
N PHE A 265 17.24 18.83 14.86
CA PHE A 265 17.61 19.84 13.88
C PHE A 265 16.35 20.56 13.36
N PHE A 266 15.81 21.48 14.16
CA PHE A 266 15.07 22.63 13.64
C PHE A 266 15.86 23.87 14.01
N THR A 267 16.67 24.37 13.06
CA THR A 267 17.34 25.66 13.23
C THR A 267 16.65 26.73 12.39
N LYS A 268 16.16 27.74 13.13
CA LYS A 268 15.69 29.08 12.76
C LYS A 268 14.33 29.23 12.05
N THR A 269 13.35 29.58 12.88
CA THR A 269 12.28 30.53 12.54
C THR A 269 12.92 31.86 12.12
N THR A 270 12.83 32.20 10.84
CA THR A 270 13.10 33.56 10.38
C THR A 270 11.80 34.33 10.57
N GLU A 271 11.78 35.24 11.53
CA GLU A 271 10.77 36.31 11.54
C GLU A 271 11.02 37.19 10.31
N GLN A 272 10.19 37.04 9.26
CA GLN A 272 9.83 38.13 8.35
C GLN A 272 8.68 37.71 7.42
N ARG A 273 7.53 38.35 7.66
CA ARG A 273 6.35 38.50 6.79
C ARG A 273 5.75 37.21 6.19
N GLU A 274 4.70 36.75 6.87
CA GLU A 274 3.65 35.92 6.28
C GLU A 274 3.01 36.68 5.10
N VAL A 275 3.26 36.23 3.87
CA VAL A 275 2.42 36.59 2.74
C VAL A 275 1.31 35.56 2.71
N ARG A 276 0.11 35.97 3.12
CA ARG A 276 -1.10 35.15 3.03
C ARG A 276 -1.51 35.09 1.56
N GLY A 277 -1.05 34.07 0.85
CA GLY A 277 -1.51 33.72 -0.49
C GLY A 277 -2.64 32.70 -0.41
N ASP A 278 -3.69 32.90 -1.19
CA ASP A 278 -4.76 31.93 -1.34
C ASP A 278 -4.29 30.76 -2.22
N VAL A 279 -4.45 29.52 -1.73
CA VAL A 279 -4.13 28.31 -2.48
C VAL A 279 -5.28 28.03 -3.45
N PHE A 280 -5.04 28.24 -4.75
CA PHE A 280 -5.93 27.79 -5.81
C PHE A 280 -5.38 26.50 -6.43
N THR A 281 -5.98 25.36 -6.08
CA THR A 281 -5.76 24.10 -6.80
C THR A 281 -6.46 24.15 -8.14
N LEU A 282 -5.70 24.30 -9.22
CA LEU A 282 -6.20 24.10 -10.59
C LEU A 282 -6.00 22.63 -11.00
N SER A 283 -6.97 22.09 -11.74
CA SER A 283 -6.95 20.73 -12.26
C SER A 283 -5.71 20.47 -13.13
N PRO A 284 -5.20 19.22 -13.19
CA PRO A 284 -3.98 18.91 -13.94
C PRO A 284 -4.14 19.18 -15.44
N PHE A 285 -3.17 19.91 -16.01
CA PHE A 285 -3.06 20.14 -17.45
C PHE A 285 -2.58 18.87 -18.16
N THR A 286 -3.22 18.53 -19.29
CA THR A 286 -2.74 17.54 -20.26
C THR A 286 -2.02 18.24 -21.42
N PRO A 287 -0.76 17.89 -21.74
CA PRO A 287 -0.06 18.51 -22.86
C PRO A 287 -0.47 17.81 -24.16
N ILE A 288 -1.35 18.44 -24.95
CA ILE A 288 -1.57 18.06 -26.35
C ILE A 288 -1.35 19.29 -27.24
N SER A 289 -0.36 19.14 -28.12
CA SER A 289 -0.06 19.91 -29.33
C SER A 289 0.52 21.32 -29.17
N LEU A 290 1.85 21.41 -29.24
CA LEU A 290 2.53 22.63 -29.69
C LEU A 290 2.27 22.79 -31.20
N PRO A 291 1.77 23.95 -31.69
CA PRO A 291 1.82 24.22 -33.11
C PRO A 291 3.28 24.57 -33.47
N PHE A 292 3.93 23.67 -34.19
CA PHE A 292 5.12 24.00 -34.96
C PHE A 292 4.73 25.10 -35.95
N ALA A 293 5.19 26.33 -35.71
CA ALA A 293 5.18 27.36 -36.74
C ALA A 293 6.36 27.08 -37.68
N GLU A 294 6.09 26.42 -38.81
CA GLU A 294 7.01 26.42 -39.94
C GLU A 294 7.14 27.85 -40.47
N VAL A 295 8.30 28.46 -40.23
CA VAL A 295 8.70 29.70 -40.91
C VAL A 295 9.05 29.35 -42.34
N THR A 296 8.14 29.64 -43.26
CA THR A 296 8.37 29.55 -44.70
C THR A 296 9.20 30.76 -45.14
N ILE A 297 10.48 30.52 -45.45
CA ILE A 297 11.38 31.49 -46.08
C ILE A 297 11.07 31.50 -47.59
N SER A 298 10.54 32.62 -48.08
CA SER A 298 10.40 32.87 -49.53
C SER A 298 11.74 33.37 -50.11
N PRO A 299 12.19 32.91 -51.29
CA PRO A 299 13.41 33.39 -51.92
C PRO A 299 13.19 34.75 -52.60
N ALA A 300 14.26 35.56 -52.61
CA ALA A 300 14.35 36.86 -53.28
C ALA A 300 14.27 36.71 -54.83
N PRO A 301 13.81 37.74 -55.56
CA PRO A 301 13.69 37.67 -57.02
C PRO A 301 15.03 37.93 -57.69
N GLU A 302 15.39 37.08 -58.66
CA GLU A 302 16.40 37.39 -59.68
C GLU A 302 15.75 38.17 -60.83
N GLU A 303 16.36 39.30 -61.18
CA GLU A 303 16.11 40.01 -62.44
C GLU A 303 16.74 39.25 -63.62
N ALA A 304 16.01 39.12 -64.74
CA ALA A 304 16.60 39.12 -66.09
C ALA A 304 15.54 39.33 -67.20
N VAL A 305 15.50 40.57 -67.69
CA VAL A 305 15.47 41.05 -69.10
C VAL A 305 14.89 40.15 -70.21
N THR A 306 13.89 40.69 -70.93
CA THR A 306 13.73 40.92 -72.40
C THR A 306 12.24 41.16 -72.65
N GLU A 307 11.76 42.14 -73.42
CA GLU A 307 12.16 42.72 -74.72
C GLU A 307 11.84 44.23 -74.77
#